data_AF-A0A7Z7NQM8-F1
#
_entry.id   AF-A0A7Z7NQM8-F1
#
_cell.length_a   1.000
_cell.length_b   1.000
_cell.length_c   1.000
_cell.angle_alpha   90.00
_cell.angle_beta   90.00
_cell.angle_gamma   90.00
#
_symmetry.space_group_name_H-M   'P 1'
#
loop_
_entity.id
_entity.type
_entity.pdbx_description
1 polymer ?
#
loop_
_entity_poly.entity_id
_entity_poly.type
_entity_poly.pdbx_seq_one_letter_code
_entity_poly.pdbx_strand_id
1 'polypeptide(L)'
;MERCMQGEGAFSAQHHTATDMLHQIKAAVRRIKRIVRTHGSEGSRNDAVERYVVHLLRNAIASESPYDVAIVLGSAAELMIFPDDCLMEQCTSAVQTANQFALRAVVWAVRHRCAKAGRRAHRFSLEPRMFAMQDSSKLSRIVRDS
;
A
#
# COMPACT_ATOMS: atom_id res chain seq x y z
N MET A 1 -34.52 22.98 -35.33
CA MET A 1 -33.54 21.89 -35.30
C MET A 1 -32.44 22.32 -34.35
N GLU A 2 -32.59 21.99 -33.06
CA GLU A 2 -31.75 21.03 -32.31
C GLU A 2 -30.59 21.76 -31.58
N ARG A 3 -30.84 22.30 -30.38
CA ARG A 3 -30.40 21.73 -29.08
C ARG A 3 -29.11 20.90 -29.14
N CYS A 4 -27.96 21.56 -29.02
CA CYS A 4 -26.76 20.90 -28.49
C CYS A 4 -26.84 20.92 -26.96
N MET A 5 -27.23 19.77 -26.40
CA MET A 5 -27.18 19.47 -24.97
C MET A 5 -25.73 19.54 -24.49
N GLN A 6 -25.43 20.46 -23.57
CA GLN A 6 -24.25 20.36 -22.72
C GLN A 6 -24.46 19.18 -21.78
N GLY A 7 -23.83 18.06 -22.11
CA GLY A 7 -23.67 16.95 -21.17
C GLY A 7 -22.68 17.38 -20.09
N GLU A 8 -23.20 17.99 -19.02
CA GLU A 8 -22.49 18.05 -17.74
C GLU A 8 -22.29 16.61 -17.27
N GLY A 9 -21.13 16.05 -17.58
CA GLY A 9 -20.64 14.84 -16.94
C GLY A 9 -20.52 15.14 -15.45
N ALA A 10 -21.56 14.77 -14.70
CA ALA A 10 -21.55 14.78 -13.25
C ALA A 10 -20.50 13.79 -12.75
N PHE A 11 -19.24 14.23 -12.69
CA PHE A 11 -18.22 13.62 -11.87
C PHE A 11 -18.65 13.90 -10.43
N SER A 12 -19.56 13.09 -9.92
CA SER A 12 -19.98 13.15 -8.53
C SER A 12 -18.74 12.81 -7.69
N ALA A 13 -17.99 13.83 -7.30
CA ALA A 13 -16.85 13.68 -6.43
C ALA A 13 -17.40 13.13 -5.11
N GLN A 14 -17.27 11.81 -4.92
CA GLN A 14 -17.63 11.19 -3.66
C GLN A 14 -16.73 11.79 -2.59
N HIS A 15 -17.28 12.71 -1.82
CA HIS A 15 -16.59 13.33 -0.69
C HIS A 15 -16.64 12.36 0.48
N HIS A 16 -15.53 11.66 0.73
CA HIS A 16 -15.43 10.79 1.89
C HIS A 16 -15.13 11.62 3.15
N THR A 17 -15.85 11.36 4.25
CA THR A 17 -15.51 11.94 5.54
C THR A 17 -14.39 11.13 6.20
N ALA A 18 -13.68 11.73 7.17
CA ALA A 18 -12.68 11.01 7.95
C ALA A 18 -13.27 9.80 8.70
N THR A 19 -14.50 9.93 9.19
CA THR A 19 -15.23 8.85 9.87
C THR A 19 -15.51 7.70 8.91
N ASP A 20 -15.97 7.98 7.69
CA ASP A 20 -16.20 6.96 6.66
C ASP A 20 -14.91 6.21 6.34
N MET A 21 -13.81 6.96 6.12
CA MET A 21 -12.50 6.37 5.87
C MET A 21 -12.07 5.44 7.01
N LEU A 22 -12.25 5.84 8.27
CA LEU A 22 -11.93 5.00 9.43
C LEU A 22 -12.78 3.74 9.49
N HIS A 23 -14.09 3.82 9.20
CA HIS A 23 -14.97 2.65 9.15
C HIS A 23 -14.53 1.69 8.05
N GLN A 24 -14.20 2.22 6.88
CA GLN A 24 -13.77 1.44 5.72
C GLN A 24 -12.41 0.78 5.94
N ILE A 25 -11.44 1.49 6.52
CA ILE A 25 -10.16 0.92 6.95
C ILE A 25 -10.39 -0.21 7.95
N LYS A 26 -11.20 0.00 8.99
CA LYS A 26 -11.50 -1.04 9.98
C LYS A 26 -12.23 -2.24 9.37
N ALA A 27 -13.08 -2.04 8.36
CA ALA A 27 -13.73 -3.10 7.62
C ALA A 27 -12.72 -3.89 6.76
N ALA A 28 -11.85 -3.19 6.04
CA ALA A 28 -10.79 -3.77 5.23
C ALA A 28 -9.81 -4.60 6.08
N VAL A 29 -9.37 -4.10 7.23
CA VAL A 29 -8.53 -4.85 8.19
C VAL A 29 -9.21 -6.15 8.64
N ARG A 30 -10.51 -6.11 8.96
CA ARG A 30 -11.28 -7.31 9.31
C ARG A 30 -11.34 -8.31 8.15
N ARG A 31 -11.51 -7.82 6.91
CA ARG A 31 -11.50 -8.65 5.70
C ARG A 31 -10.13 -9.29 5.45
N ILE A 32 -9.05 -8.52 5.51
CA ILE A 32 -7.66 -9.02 5.38
C ILE A 32 -7.39 -10.11 6.41
N LYS A 33 -7.68 -9.84 7.69
CA LYS A 33 -7.48 -10.83 8.77
C LYS A 33 -8.29 -12.11 8.54
N ARG A 34 -9.49 -12.01 7.97
CA ARG A 34 -10.32 -13.17 7.63
C ARG A 34 -9.71 -13.99 6.50
N ILE A 35 -9.36 -13.35 5.39
CA ILE A 35 -8.77 -13.99 4.20
C ILE A 35 -7.46 -14.69 4.54
N VAL A 36 -6.58 -14.03 5.31
CA VAL A 36 -5.31 -14.63 5.73
C VAL A 36 -5.52 -15.83 6.65
N ARG A 37 -6.56 -15.82 7.50
CA ARG A 37 -6.88 -17.00 8.34
C ARG A 37 -7.43 -18.17 7.53
N THR A 38 -8.18 -17.90 6.45
CA THR A 38 -8.80 -18.96 5.64
C THR A 38 -7.88 -19.51 4.55
N HIS A 39 -6.96 -18.69 4.04
CA HIS A 39 -6.09 -19.04 2.90
C HIS A 39 -4.59 -18.99 3.21
N GLY A 40 -4.20 -18.71 4.46
CA GLY A 40 -2.79 -18.67 4.85
C GLY A 40 -2.18 -20.07 4.79
N SER A 41 -1.37 -20.33 3.77
CA SER A 41 -0.48 -21.50 3.69
C SER A 41 0.73 -21.32 4.62
N GLU A 42 1.45 -22.43 4.90
CA GLU A 42 2.61 -22.52 5.79
C GLU A 42 3.58 -21.33 5.60
N GLY A 43 3.75 -20.58 6.69
CA GLY A 43 4.50 -19.33 6.76
C GLY A 43 4.07 -18.50 7.96
N SER A 44 4.83 -17.46 8.32
CA SER A 44 4.40 -16.56 9.39
C SER A 44 3.12 -15.84 8.97
N ARG A 45 2.17 -15.72 9.89
CA ARG A 45 0.92 -14.96 9.67
C ARG A 45 1.20 -13.53 9.19
N ASN A 46 2.30 -12.93 9.64
CA ASN A 46 2.70 -11.59 9.23
C ASN A 46 3.11 -11.55 7.75
N ASP A 47 3.82 -12.57 7.24
CA ASP A 47 4.22 -12.68 5.83
C ASP A 47 3.00 -12.86 4.92
N ALA A 48 1.99 -13.59 5.38
CA ALA A 48 0.74 -13.76 4.64
C ALA A 48 -0.07 -12.44 4.58
N VAL A 49 -0.10 -11.69 5.68
CA VAL A 49 -0.71 -10.35 5.71
C VAL A 49 0.05 -9.39 4.79
N GLU A 50 1.38 -9.33 4.88
CA GLU A 50 2.22 -8.48 4.04
C GLU A 50 1.99 -8.76 2.56
N ARG A 51 2.10 -10.04 2.13
CA ARG A 51 1.88 -10.43 0.73
C ARG A 51 0.51 -9.99 0.21
N TYR A 52 -0.52 -10.14 1.04
CA TYR A 52 -1.88 -9.74 0.66
C TYR A 52 -2.02 -8.21 0.57
N VAL A 53 -1.47 -7.46 1.52
CA VAL A 53 -1.45 -5.99 1.48
C VAL A 53 -0.68 -5.47 0.27
N VAL A 54 0.49 -6.03 -0.03
CA VAL A 54 1.29 -5.72 -1.22
C VAL A 54 0.48 -5.95 -2.49
N HIS A 55 -0.21 -7.10 -2.59
CA HIS A 55 -1.07 -7.39 -3.74
C HIS A 55 -2.20 -6.36 -3.90
N LEU A 56 -2.90 -6.02 -2.80
CA LEU A 56 -3.95 -5.01 -2.83
C LEU A 56 -3.42 -3.63 -3.23
N LEU A 57 -2.25 -3.24 -2.73
CA LEU A 57 -1.67 -1.93 -3.02
C LEU A 57 -1.23 -1.82 -4.47
N ARG A 58 -0.62 -2.89 -5.03
CA ARG A 58 -0.31 -2.95 -6.46
C ARG A 58 -1.55 -2.80 -7.32
N ASN A 59 -2.64 -3.49 -6.98
CA ASN A 59 -3.89 -3.39 -7.72
C ASN A 59 -4.49 -1.97 -7.62
N ALA A 60 -4.47 -1.36 -6.44
CA ALA A 60 -5.00 -0.01 -6.23
C ALA A 60 -4.21 1.07 -6.99
N ILE A 61 -2.88 0.91 -7.09
CA ILE A 61 -2.03 1.78 -7.89
C ILE A 61 -2.29 1.55 -9.38
N ALA A 62 -2.35 0.29 -9.82
CA ALA A 62 -2.61 -0.06 -11.21
C ALA A 62 -4.01 0.39 -11.69
N SER A 63 -4.99 0.43 -10.79
CA SER A 63 -6.33 0.94 -11.07
C SER A 63 -6.46 2.45 -10.91
N GLU A 64 -5.36 3.16 -10.62
CA GLU A 64 -5.33 4.60 -10.38
C GLU A 64 -6.43 5.07 -9.43
N SER A 65 -6.62 4.35 -8.32
CA SER A 65 -7.66 4.63 -7.33
C SER A 65 -7.07 5.25 -6.05
N PRO A 66 -7.06 6.60 -5.92
CA PRO A 66 -6.61 7.29 -4.71
C PRO A 66 -7.31 6.81 -3.44
N TYR A 67 -8.59 6.48 -3.57
CA TYR A 67 -9.40 5.96 -2.47
C TYR A 67 -8.88 4.59 -2.01
N ASP A 68 -8.72 3.64 -2.94
CA ASP A 68 -8.24 2.30 -2.58
C ASP A 68 -6.81 2.34 -2.04
N VAL A 69 -5.95 3.20 -2.61
CA VAL A 69 -4.60 3.43 -2.07
C VAL A 69 -4.67 3.87 -0.62
N ALA A 70 -5.52 4.85 -0.28
CA ALA A 70 -5.69 5.31 1.10
C ALA A 70 -6.23 4.22 2.03
N ILE A 71 -7.23 3.44 1.58
CA ILE A 71 -7.80 2.34 2.38
C ILE A 71 -6.75 1.25 2.65
N VAL A 72 -6.01 0.83 1.63
CA VAL A 72 -4.98 -0.22 1.76
C VAL A 72 -3.84 0.28 2.65
N LEU A 73 -3.38 1.52 2.45
CA LEU A 73 -2.31 2.13 3.25
C LEU A 73 -2.71 2.29 4.73
N GLY A 74 -3.93 2.76 4.98
CA GLY A 74 -4.49 2.85 6.34
C GLY A 74 -4.64 1.48 6.99
N SER A 75 -5.07 0.48 6.22
CA SER A 75 -5.19 -0.91 6.69
C SER A 75 -3.83 -1.52 7.06
N ALA A 76 -2.79 -1.24 6.28
CA ALA A 76 -1.43 -1.68 6.57
C ALA A 76 -0.94 -1.10 7.91
N ALA A 77 -1.14 0.20 8.14
CA ALA A 77 -0.77 0.85 9.39
C ALA A 77 -1.51 0.28 10.61
N GLU A 78 -2.81 -0.03 10.47
CA GLU A 78 -3.59 -0.73 11.51
C GLU A 78 -3.05 -2.13 11.82
N LEU A 79 -2.41 -2.77 10.84
CA LEU A 79 -1.75 -4.07 10.97
C LEU A 79 -0.29 -3.96 11.41
N MET A 80 0.20 -2.74 11.71
CA MET A 80 1.59 -2.44 12.10
C MET A 80 2.63 -2.85 11.04
N ILE A 81 2.22 -2.83 9.77
CA ILE A 81 3.06 -3.10 8.61
C ILE A 81 3.07 -1.82 7.77
N PHE A 82 4.25 -1.27 7.50
CA PHE A 82 4.41 0.04 6.89
C PHE A 82 5.14 -0.08 5.56
N PRO A 83 4.79 0.72 4.54
CA PRO A 83 5.61 0.79 3.34
C PRO A 83 6.98 1.40 3.68
N ASP A 84 7.98 1.11 2.84
CA ASP A 84 9.22 1.87 2.83
C ASP A 84 9.00 3.34 2.43
N ASP A 85 10.04 4.16 2.58
CA ASP A 85 9.93 5.60 2.39
C ASP A 85 9.63 5.96 0.92
N CYS A 86 10.16 5.21 -0.05
CA CYS A 86 9.91 5.42 -1.48
C CYS A 86 8.45 5.12 -1.84
N LEU A 87 7.94 3.98 -1.40
CA LEU A 87 6.55 3.57 -1.62
C LEU A 87 5.57 4.50 -0.90
N MET A 88 5.93 5.00 0.29
CA MET A 88 5.14 6.01 1.00
C MET A 88 4.99 7.29 0.15
N GLU A 89 6.05 7.76 -0.50
CA GLU A 89 6.03 8.93 -1.37
C GLU A 89 5.19 8.70 -2.63
N GLN A 90 5.30 7.52 -3.25
CA GLN A 90 4.45 7.14 -4.39
C GLN A 90 2.97 7.15 -4.02
N CYS A 91 2.59 6.51 -2.91
CA CYS A 91 1.21 6.52 -2.43
C CYS A 91 0.73 7.93 -2.05
N THR A 92 1.61 8.76 -1.49
CA THR A 92 1.29 10.16 -1.17
C THR A 92 0.94 10.93 -2.44
N SER A 93 1.76 10.78 -3.48
CA SER A 93 1.55 11.45 -4.77
C SER A 93 0.24 10.98 -5.42
N ALA A 94 -0.03 9.67 -5.42
CA ALA A 94 -1.27 9.09 -5.94
C ALA A 94 -2.51 9.59 -5.19
N VAL A 95 -2.44 9.81 -3.87
CA VAL A 95 -3.57 10.33 -3.09
C VAL A 95 -3.79 11.83 -3.30
N GLN A 96 -2.72 12.59 -3.55
CA GLN A 96 -2.80 14.05 -3.73
C GLN A 96 -3.56 14.44 -5.00
N THR A 97 -3.55 13.62 -6.05
CA THR A 97 -4.27 13.89 -7.31
C THR A 97 -5.78 14.03 -7.12
N ALA A 98 -6.36 13.34 -6.13
CA ALA A 98 -7.79 13.43 -5.83
C ALA A 98 -8.21 14.74 -5.13
N ASN A 99 -7.25 15.51 -4.60
CA ASN A 99 -7.48 16.74 -3.83
C ASN A 99 -8.48 16.60 -2.65
N GLN A 100 -8.65 15.39 -2.11
CA GLN A 100 -9.56 15.14 -1.00
C GLN A 100 -8.85 15.23 0.35
N PHE A 101 -9.40 16.01 1.30
CA PHE A 101 -8.82 16.18 2.63
C PHE A 101 -8.75 14.87 3.42
N ALA A 102 -9.82 14.06 3.42
CA ALA A 102 -9.87 12.83 4.19
C ALA A 102 -8.80 11.82 3.77
N LEU A 103 -8.53 11.69 2.46
CA LEU A 103 -7.49 10.80 1.95
C LEU A 103 -6.09 11.29 2.38
N ARG A 104 -5.82 12.59 2.28
CA ARG A 104 -4.56 13.19 2.76
C ARG A 104 -4.38 13.01 4.27
N ALA A 105 -5.46 13.12 5.05
CA ALA A 105 -5.43 12.88 6.49
C ALA A 105 -5.06 11.43 6.82
N VAL A 106 -5.51 10.44 6.03
CA VAL A 106 -5.09 9.04 6.19
C VAL A 106 -3.59 8.90 5.96
N VAL A 107 -3.05 9.45 4.88
CA VAL A 107 -1.60 9.40 4.59
C VAL A 107 -0.79 10.03 5.73
N TRP A 108 -1.23 11.18 6.23
CA TRP A 108 -0.59 11.85 7.38
C TRP A 108 -0.60 10.96 8.63
N ALA A 109 -1.75 10.36 8.96
CA ALA A 109 -1.88 9.48 10.12
C ALA A 109 -0.98 8.24 10.01
N VAL A 110 -0.85 7.67 8.81
CA VAL A 110 0.03 6.53 8.53
C VAL A 110 1.50 6.94 8.73
N ARG A 111 1.94 8.07 8.17
CA ARG A 111 3.31 8.60 8.38
C ARG A 111 3.61 8.83 9.85
N HIS A 112 2.68 9.45 10.58
CA HIS A 112 2.82 9.69 12.02
C HIS A 112 2.96 8.38 12.81
N ARG A 113 2.16 7.37 12.48
CA ARG A 113 2.27 6.04 13.12
C ARG A 113 3.56 5.31 12.78
N CYS A 114 4.02 5.41 11.53
CA CYS A 114 5.30 4.84 11.11
C CYS A 114 6.46 5.45 11.90
N ALA A 115 6.50 6.78 12.01
CA ALA A 115 7.50 7.50 12.80
C ALA A 115 7.47 7.09 14.28
N LYS A 116 6.27 6.94 14.86
CA LYS A 116 6.10 6.51 16.26
C LYS A 116 6.49 5.04 16.50
N ALA A 117 6.30 4.17 15.51
CA ALA A 117 6.66 2.76 15.60
C ALA A 117 8.19 2.54 15.58
N GLY A 118 8.95 3.48 15.01
CA GLY A 118 10.41 3.47 15.00
C GLY A 118 11.01 2.26 14.28
N ARG A 119 12.20 1.82 14.70
CA ARG A 119 12.95 0.70 14.08
C ARG A 119 12.30 -0.67 14.22
N ARG A 120 11.22 -0.81 15.00
CA ARG A 120 10.49 -2.08 15.19
C ARG A 120 9.34 -2.27 14.19
N ALA A 121 9.07 -1.26 13.36
CA ALA A 121 8.08 -1.34 12.32
C ALA A 121 8.50 -2.34 11.23
N HIS A 122 7.63 -3.29 10.90
CA HIS A 122 7.83 -4.14 9.73
C HIS A 122 7.65 -3.30 8.47
N ARG A 123 8.68 -3.25 7.62
CA ARG A 123 8.69 -2.43 6.39
C ARG A 123 8.60 -3.32 5.15
N PHE A 124 7.78 -2.91 4.18
CA PHE A 124 7.63 -3.62 2.91
C PHE A 124 7.81 -2.71 1.70
N SER A 125 8.14 -3.32 0.56
CA SER A 125 8.31 -2.66 -0.74
C SER A 125 7.44 -3.31 -1.80
N LEU A 126 7.18 -2.60 -2.91
CA LEU A 126 6.54 -3.18 -4.10
C LEU A 126 7.53 -3.79 -5.07
N GLU A 127 8.83 -3.63 -4.86
CA GLU A 127 9.83 -4.31 -5.68
C GLU A 127 9.57 -5.83 -5.65
N PRO A 128 9.62 -6.52 -6.80
CA PRO A 128 9.83 -7.95 -6.76
C PRO A 128 11.06 -8.16 -5.89
N ARG A 129 11.03 -9.13 -4.97
CA ARG A 129 12.29 -9.70 -4.48
C ARG A 129 12.97 -10.35 -5.68
N MET A 130 13.58 -9.56 -6.57
CA MET A 130 14.68 -10.01 -7.36
C MET A 130 15.65 -10.49 -6.30
N PHE A 131 15.77 -11.81 -6.23
CA PHE A 131 16.81 -12.50 -5.50
C PHE A 131 18.05 -11.61 -5.54
N ALA A 132 18.57 -11.27 -4.37
CA ALA A 132 19.94 -10.85 -4.27
C ALA A 132 20.74 -11.97 -4.93
N MET A 133 21.05 -11.78 -6.21
CA MET A 133 21.96 -12.58 -6.99
C MET A 133 23.27 -12.42 -6.23
N GLN A 134 23.54 -13.39 -5.38
CA GLN A 134 24.75 -13.49 -4.59
C GLN A 134 25.90 -13.43 -5.58
N ASP A 135 26.49 -12.24 -5.66
CA ASP A 135 27.92 -12.00 -5.76
C ASP A 135 28.70 -13.14 -6.42
N SER A 136 28.67 -13.16 -7.76
CA SER A 136 29.52 -14.02 -8.59
C SER A 136 31.02 -13.70 -8.45
N SER A 137 31.42 -12.84 -7.52
CA SER A 137 32.83 -12.41 -7.33
C SER A 137 33.70 -13.42 -6.58
N LYS A 138 33.23 -14.65 -6.31
CA LYS A 138 34.06 -15.73 -5.71
C LYS A 138 34.67 -16.73 -6.71
N LEU A 139 34.59 -16.47 -8.03
CA LEU A 139 35.26 -17.28 -9.05
C LEU A 139 36.49 -16.60 -9.68
N SER A 140 37.38 -16.03 -8.86
CA SER A 140 38.69 -15.54 -9.36
C SER A 140 39.85 -15.73 -8.40
N ARG A 141 39.72 -16.59 -7.37
CA ARG A 141 40.80 -16.81 -6.37
C ARG A 141 41.28 -18.24 -6.18
N ILE A 142 41.15 -19.10 -7.20
CA ILE A 142 41.82 -20.41 -7.24
C ILE A 142 42.45 -20.63 -8.62
N VAL A 143 43.26 -19.68 -9.08
CA VAL A 143 44.34 -19.92 -10.05
C VAL A 143 45.40 -18.84 -9.80
N ARG A 144 46.25 -19.03 -8.79
CA ARG A 144 47.59 -18.44 -8.62
C ARG A 144 48.04 -18.64 -7.18
N ASP A 145 48.62 -19.83 -6.96
CA ASP A 145 49.59 -20.22 -5.94
C ASP A 145 49.41 -21.72 -5.80
N SER A 146 50.36 -22.62 -5.99
CA SER A 146 51.75 -22.66 -6.46
C SER A 146 52.03 -24.17 -6.58
#